data_AF-A0A7V6CR61-F1
#
_entry.id   AF-A0A7V6CR61-F1
#
_cell.length_a   1.000
_cell.length_b   1.000
_cell.length_c   1.000
_cell.angle_alpha   90.00
_cell.angle_beta   90.00
_cell.angle_gamma   90.00
#
_symmetry.space_group_name_H-M   'P 1'
#
loop_
_entity.id
_entity.type
_entity.pdbx_description
1 polymer ?
#
loop_
_entity_poly.entity_id
_entity_poly.type
_entity_poly.pdbx_seq_one_letter_code
_entity_poly.pdbx_strand_id
1 'polypeptide(L)' 'MLHSSDPETMRQMGYRVVDALVEYWQSLPNRPIGKRTDRAELERLLNEPTPQQPQPFEQVLDEFLHKTQVATYPP' A
#
# COMPACT_ATOMS: atom_id res chain seq x y z
N MET A 1 -4.57 12.59 18.85
CA MET A 1 -5.61 13.01 17.90
C MET A 1 -5.00 12.95 16.50
N LEU A 2 -5.64 12.27 15.55
CA LEU A 2 -5.24 12.29 14.14
C LEU A 2 -5.41 13.72 13.60
N HIS A 3 -4.32 14.43 13.32
CA HIS A 3 -4.36 15.77 12.72
C HIS A 3 -4.53 15.71 11.20
N SER A 4 -5.45 14.88 10.69
CA SER A 4 -5.70 14.73 9.25
C SER A 4 -6.16 16.01 8.54
N SER A 5 -6.32 17.12 9.28
CA SER A 5 -6.70 18.44 8.80
C SER A 5 -5.55 19.45 8.79
N ASP A 6 -4.36 19.09 9.30
CA ASP A 6 -3.19 19.97 9.25
C ASP A 6 -2.58 19.97 7.83
N PRO A 7 -2.46 21.13 7.16
CA PRO A 7 -1.98 21.19 5.78
C PRO A 7 -0.56 20.66 5.59
N GLU A 8 0.33 20.82 6.57
CA GLU A 8 1.70 20.34 6.49
C GLU A 8 1.76 18.82 6.58
N THR A 9 1.00 18.25 7.52
CA THR A 9 0.81 16.80 7.65
C THR A 9 0.27 16.20 6.35
N MET A 10 -0.74 16.83 5.73
CA MET A 10 -1.29 16.38 4.45
C MET A 10 -0.29 16.49 3.30
N ARG A 11 0.55 17.55 3.25
CA ARG A 11 1.62 17.67 2.27
C ARG A 11 2.63 16.53 2.43
N GLN A 12 3.07 16.25 3.65
CA GLN A 12 4.04 15.19 3.93
C GLN A 12 3.49 13.81 3.52
N MET A 13 2.24 13.50 3.88
CA MET A 13 1.58 12.26 3.44
C MET A 13 1.47 12.19 1.91
N GLY A 14 1.12 13.29 1.26
CA GLY A 14 1.03 13.37 -0.20
C GLY A 14 2.38 13.09 -0.89
N TYR A 15 3.47 13.69 -0.41
CA TYR A 15 4.80 13.43 -0.95
C TYR A 15 5.22 11.98 -0.80
N ARG A 16 4.90 11.32 0.33
CA ARG A 16 5.18 9.89 0.51
C ARG A 16 4.50 9.02 -0.54
N VAL A 17 3.25 9.34 -0.91
CA VAL A 17 2.54 8.60 -1.97
C VAL A 17 3.17 8.85 -3.33
N VAL A 18 3.55 10.11 -3.62
CA VAL A 18 4.22 10.46 -4.88
C VAL A 18 5.57 9.74 -5.00
N ASP A 19 6.37 9.70 -3.92
CA ASP A 19 7.64 8.99 -3.88
C ASP A 19 7.44 7.49 -4.18
N ALA A 20 6.46 6.85 -3.54
CA ALA A 20 6.14 5.44 -3.79
C ALA A 20 5.73 5.16 -5.25
N LEU A 21 4.99 6.07 -5.89
CA LEU A 21 4.62 5.94 -7.32
C LEU A 21 5.84 6.08 -8.23
N VAL A 22 6.72 7.05 -7.94
CA VAL A 22 7.96 7.25 -8.69
C VAL A 22 8.87 6.03 -8.57
N GLU A 23 9.07 5.51 -7.36
CA GLU A 23 9.84 4.27 -7.11
C GLU A 23 9.24 3.07 -7.86
N TYR A 24 7.91 2.91 -7.82
CA TYR A 24 7.21 1.88 -8.56
C TYR A 24 7.50 1.96 -10.07
N TRP A 25 7.32 3.13 -10.69
CA TRP A 25 7.57 3.31 -12.12
C TRP A 25 9.04 3.14 -12.51
N GLN A 26 9.98 3.57 -11.68
CA GLN A 26 11.40 3.34 -11.90
C GLN A 26 11.75 1.85 -11.87
N SER A 27 11.04 1.06 -11.05
CA SER A 27 11.24 -0.39 -10.97
C SER A 27 10.55 -1.18 -12.08
N LEU A 28 9.51 -0.63 -12.74
CA LEU A 28 8.71 -1.33 -13.76
C LEU A 28 9.52 -2.02 -14.87
N PRO A 29 10.57 -1.41 -15.46
CA PRO A 29 11.34 -2.06 -16.52
C PRO A 29 12.00 -3.39 -16.10
N ASN A 30 12.24 -3.56 -14.80
CA ASN A 30 12.90 -4.74 -14.23
C ASN A 30 11.92 -5.67 -13.51
N ARG A 31 10.63 -5.33 -13.42
CA ARG A 31 9.62 -6.18 -12.78
C ARG A 31 9.11 -7.23 -13.78
N PRO A 32 8.81 -8.46 -13.31
CA PRO A 32 8.12 -9.43 -14.14
C PRO A 32 6.72 -8.92 -14.51
N ILE A 33 6.10 -9.50 -15.54
CA ILE A 33 4.69 -9.22 -15.83
C ILE A 33 3.85 -9.85 -14.71
N GLY A 34 3.09 -9.01 -14.00
CA GLY A 34 2.22 -9.46 -12.90
C GLY A 34 1.22 -10.52 -13.35
N LYS A 35 0.93 -11.46 -12.46
CA LYS A 35 -0.11 -12.48 -12.68
C LYS A 35 -1.31 -12.15 -11.80
N ARG A 36 -2.49 -12.51 -12.28
CA ARG A 36 -3.70 -12.42 -11.46
C ARG A 36 -3.64 -13.52 -10.41
N THR A 37 -3.62 -13.15 -9.13
CA THR A 37 -3.71 -14.13 -8.05
C THR A 37 -5.12 -14.71 -7.96
N ASP A 38 -5.25 -15.93 -7.43
CA ASP A 38 -6.54 -16.58 -7.29
C ASP A 38 -7.38 -16.00 -6.12
N ARG A 39 -8.67 -16.33 -6.10
CA ARG A 39 -9.59 -15.80 -5.09
C ARG A 39 -9.25 -16.25 -3.68
N ALA A 40 -8.81 -17.51 -3.50
CA ALA A 40 -8.53 -18.05 -2.18
C ALA A 40 -7.33 -17.33 -1.54
N GLU A 41 -6.32 -16.98 -2.35
CA GLU A 41 -5.17 -16.23 -1.89
C GLU A 41 -5.52 -14.78 -1.56
N LEU A 42 -6.38 -14.12 -2.35
CA LEU A 42 -6.89 -12.80 -2.00
C LEU A 42 -7.70 -12.81 -0.70
N GLU A 43 -8.56 -13.81 -0.50
CA GLU A 43 -9.33 -13.94 0.73
C GLU A 43 -8.41 -14.15 1.94
N ARG A 44 -7.33 -14.95 1.82
CA ARG A 44 -6.34 -15.07 2.90
C ARG A 44 -5.63 -13.76 3.21
N LEU A 45 -5.33 -12.96 2.19
CA LEU A 45 -4.59 -11.71 2.34
C LEU A 45 -5.44 -10.52 2.82
N LEU A 46 -6.75 -10.53 2.52
CA LEU A 46 -7.62 -9.38 2.72
C LEU A 46 -8.74 -9.59 3.75
N ASN A 47 -9.04 -10.83 4.13
CA ASN A 47 -10.10 -11.14 5.10
C ASN A 47 -9.59 -10.98 6.54
N GLU A 48 -9.17 -9.76 6.87
CA GLU A 48 -8.72 -9.36 8.20
C GLU A 48 -9.81 -8.52 8.89
N PRO A 49 -9.88 -8.55 10.23
CA PRO A 49 -10.81 -7.71 10.96
C PRO A 49 -10.48 -6.22 10.76
N THR A 50 -11.51 -5.39 10.58
CA THR A 50 -11.34 -3.95 10.50
C THR A 50 -10.66 -3.41 11.77
N PRO A 51 -9.63 -2.55 11.64
CA PRO A 51 -8.96 -1.96 12.80
C PRO A 51 -9.94 -1.16 13.66
N GLN A 52 -9.89 -1.39 14.98
CA GLN A 52 -10.76 -0.70 15.95
C GLN A 52 -10.18 0.65 16.42
N GLN A 53 -8.91 0.90 16.12
CA GLN A 53 -8.20 2.10 16.54
C GLN A 53 -7.53 2.76 15.34
N PRO A 54 -7.32 4.09 15.40
CA PRO A 54 -6.44 4.79 14.47
C PRO A 54 -5.08 4.12 14.30
N GLN A 55 -4.61 4.07 13.06
CA GLN A 55 -3.24 3.67 12.72
C GLN A 55 -2.49 4.86 12.10
N PRO A 56 -1.15 4.92 12.27
CA PRO A 56 -0.31 5.86 11.53
C PRO A 56 -0.49 5.67 10.02
N PHE A 57 -0.46 6.77 9.27
CA PHE A 57 -0.64 6.75 7.81
C PHE A 57 0.42 5.89 7.13
N GLU A 58 1.67 6.01 7.57
CA GLU A 58 2.83 5.29 7.03
C GLU A 58 2.61 3.78 7.14
N GLN A 59 2.09 3.31 8.27
CA GLN A 59 1.78 1.89 8.48
C GLN A 59 0.73 1.39 7.49
N VAL A 60 -0.33 2.18 7.25
CA VAL A 60 -1.39 1.83 6.31
C VAL A 60 -0.88 1.83 4.86
N LEU A 61 -0.04 2.80 4.50
CA LEU A 61 0.56 2.88 3.17
C LEU A 61 1.51 1.71 2.90
N ASP A 62 2.37 1.37 3.86
CA ASP A 62 3.30 0.24 3.75
C ASP A 62 2.54 -1.09 3.61
N GLU A 63 1.48 -1.27 4.40
CA GLU A 63 0.61 -2.44 4.32
C GLU A 63 -0.07 -2.55 2.94
N PHE A 64 -0.60 -1.44 2.42
CA PHE A 64 -1.19 -1.39 1.08
C PHE A 64 -0.18 -1.77 -0.01
N LEU A 65 1.02 -1.18 0.02
CA LEU A 65 2.08 -1.46 -0.96
C LEU A 65 2.52 -2.94 -0.88
N HIS A 66 2.64 -3.49 0.32
CA HIS A 66 2.97 -4.90 0.51
C HIS A 66 1.89 -5.82 -0.04
N LYS A 67 0.62 -5.63 0.35
CA LYS A 67 -0.50 -6.48 -0.07
C LYS A 67 -0.71 -6.44 -1.58
N THR A 68 -0.62 -5.25 -2.19
CA THR A 68 -0.73 -5.13 -3.65
C THR A 68 0.44 -5.79 -4.38
N GLN A 69 1.65 -5.71 -3.84
CA GLN A 69 2.81 -6.41 -4.40
C GLN A 69 2.65 -7.93 -4.33
N VAL A 70 2.27 -8.49 -3.17
CA VAL A 70 2.05 -9.93 -2.99
C VAL A 70 0.93 -10.43 -3.91
N ALA A 71 -0.16 -9.68 -4.04
CA ALA A 71 -1.27 -10.03 -4.93
C ALA A 71 -0.89 -9.97 -6.42
N THR A 72 0.14 -9.20 -6.79
CA THR A 72 0.58 -9.05 -8.19
C THR A 72 1.72 -10.01 -8.55
N TYR A 73 2.56 -10.34 -7.57
CA TYR A 73 3.73 -11.20 -7.68
C TYR A 73 3.72 -12.25 -6.56
N PRO A 74 2.82 -13.26 -6.64
CA PRO A 74 2.85 -14.36 -5.70
C PRO A 74 4.18 -15.14 -5.82
N PRO A 75 4.66 -15.76 -4.73
CA PRO A 75 5.90 -16.56 -4.73
C PRO A 75 5.84 -17.74 -5.70
#